data_AF-I4KE15-F1
#
_entry.id   AF-I4KE15-F1
#
_cell.length_a   1.000
_cell.length_b   1.000
_cell.length_c   1.000
_cell.angle_alpha   90.00
_cell.angle_beta   90.00
_cell.angle_gamma   90.00
#
_symmetry.space_group_name_H-M   'P 1'
#
loop_
_entity.id
_entity.type
_entity.pdbx_description
1 polymer ?
#
loop_
_entity_poly.entity_id
_entity_poly.type
_entity_poly.pdbx_seq_one_letter_code
_entity_poly.pdbx_strand_id
1 'polypeptide(L)'
;MPNKALTILIADEQHLQRLYIEKMLNRLGYYRIVPVQTFEEVRILTAIPAEPFDVLIIHAGLMAQAYEPQPQVRHVLVYEHLDLGAPGGVTPAVRVRLPGVPDHVNLEHFMDIVDPCETAHGLRVLPWLRELSRMPVARA
;
A
#
# COMPACT_ATOMS: atom_id res chain seq x y z
N MET A 1 -7.36 1.06 -13.71
CA MET A 1 -7.19 2.43 -13.18
C MET A 1 -6.98 2.30 -11.69
N PRO A 2 -6.12 3.13 -11.05
CA PRO A 2 -5.90 3.05 -9.61
C PRO A 2 -7.18 3.43 -8.84
N ASN A 3 -7.44 2.74 -7.74
CA ASN A 3 -8.56 2.95 -6.84
C ASN A 3 -8.36 4.24 -6.05
N LYS A 4 -9.03 5.29 -6.51
CA LYS A 4 -8.97 6.64 -5.91
C LYS A 4 -9.66 6.74 -4.54
N ALA A 5 -10.34 5.69 -4.09
CA ALA A 5 -10.98 5.65 -2.78
C ALA A 5 -10.03 5.20 -1.67
N LEU A 6 -8.85 4.65 -1.99
CA LEU A 6 -7.89 4.19 -1.00
C LEU A 6 -7.40 5.33 -0.11
N THR A 7 -7.56 5.15 1.20
CA THR A 7 -7.10 6.12 2.20
C THR A 7 -5.75 5.68 2.75
N ILE A 8 -4.73 6.51 2.55
CA ILE A 8 -3.32 6.18 2.80
C ILE A 8 -2.80 7.06 3.95
N LEU A 9 -2.24 6.43 4.98
CA LEU A 9 -1.58 7.09 6.10
C LEU A 9 -0.06 7.02 5.91
N ILE A 10 0.63 8.16 5.96
CA ILE A 10 2.10 8.23 5.92
C ILE A 10 2.61 8.69 7.27
N ALA A 11 3.48 7.92 7.91
CA ALA A 11 4.07 8.23 9.21
C ALA A 11 5.60 8.34 9.11
N ASP A 12 6.12 9.54 9.34
CA ASP A 12 7.55 9.83 9.43
C ASP A 12 7.78 11.12 10.24
N GLU A 13 8.79 11.14 11.09
CA GLU A 13 9.22 12.36 11.79
C GLU A 13 9.69 13.43 10.79
N GLN A 14 10.38 13.01 9.73
CA GLN A 14 10.95 13.89 8.71
C GLN A 14 9.86 14.42 7.76
N HIS A 15 9.57 15.72 7.85
CA HIS A 15 8.58 16.36 6.97
C HIS A 15 8.90 16.22 5.48
N LEU A 16 10.18 16.34 5.10
CA LEU A 16 10.60 16.21 3.70
C LEU A 16 10.31 14.82 3.12
N GLN A 17 10.50 13.75 3.91
CA GLN A 17 10.20 12.40 3.48
C GLN A 17 8.71 12.18 3.29
N ARG A 18 7.87 12.68 4.22
CA ARG A 18 6.40 12.64 4.07
C ARG A 18 5.96 13.30 2.77
N LEU A 19 6.47 14.50 2.51
CA LEU A 19 6.15 15.25 1.30
C LEU A 19 6.63 14.52 0.04
N TYR A 20 7.81 13.90 0.08
CA TYR A 20 8.35 13.12 -1.03
C TYR A 20 7.45 11.92 -1.37
N ILE A 21 7.11 11.11 -0.36
CA ILE A 21 6.21 9.94 -0.51
C ILE A 21 4.83 10.39 -0.99
N GLU A 22 4.27 11.45 -0.41
CA GLU A 22 2.99 12.02 -0.83
C GLU A 22 3.01 12.44 -2.30
N LYS A 23 4.08 13.11 -2.77
CA LYS A 23 4.23 13.49 -4.18
C LYS A 23 4.32 12.28 -5.11
N MET A 24 4.97 11.20 -4.68
CA MET A 24 5.03 9.96 -5.47
C MET A 24 3.67 9.28 -5.57
N LEU A 25 2.93 9.18 -4.46
CA LEU A 25 1.56 8.63 -4.45
C LEU A 25 0.62 9.47 -5.34
N ASN A 26 0.72 10.80 -5.27
CA ASN A 26 -0.04 11.71 -6.12
C ASN A 26 0.23 11.47 -7.62
N ARG A 27 1.47 11.15 -8.01
CA ARG A 27 1.83 10.79 -9.40
C ARG A 27 1.24 9.44 -9.81
N LEU A 28 1.12 8.51 -8.87
CA LEU A 28 0.46 7.20 -9.08
C LEU A 28 -1.08 7.31 -9.10
N GLY A 29 -1.64 8.50 -8.80
CA GLY A 29 -3.09 8.76 -8.88
C GLY A 29 -3.84 8.60 -7.55
N TYR A 30 -3.13 8.51 -6.43
CA TYR A 30 -3.70 8.46 -5.08
C TYR A 30 -3.68 9.85 -4.43
N TYR A 31 -4.82 10.30 -3.90
CA TYR A 31 -4.97 11.68 -3.39
C TYR A 31 -5.53 11.76 -1.95
N ARG A 32 -6.05 10.65 -1.40
CA ARG A 32 -6.55 10.59 -0.02
C ARG A 32 -5.41 10.20 0.91
N ILE A 33 -4.47 11.12 1.10
CA ILE A 33 -3.24 10.88 1.86
C ILE A 33 -3.27 11.71 3.15
N VAL A 34 -3.01 11.06 4.28
CA VAL A 34 -2.91 11.69 5.59
C VAL A 34 -1.46 11.56 6.08
N PRO A 35 -0.67 12.64 6.08
CA PRO A 35 0.67 12.62 6.65
C PRO A 35 0.61 12.88 8.17
N VAL A 36 1.33 12.07 8.96
CA VAL A 36 1.47 12.22 10.42
C VAL A 36 2.93 12.12 10.83
N GLN A 37 3.29 12.77 11.92
CA GLN A 37 4.69 12.87 12.35
C GLN A 37 5.07 11.77 13.34
N THR A 38 4.13 11.37 14.19
CA THR A 38 4.39 10.53 15.36
C THR A 38 3.61 9.24 15.28
N PHE A 39 4.11 8.21 15.99
CA PHE A 39 3.39 6.95 16.09
C PHE A 39 2.07 7.09 16.88
N GLU A 40 2.00 8.02 17.84
CA GLU A 40 0.77 8.23 18.61
C GLU A 40 -0.38 8.74 17.73
N GLU A 41 -0.10 9.63 16.77
CA GLU A 41 -1.09 10.04 15.76
C GLU A 41 -1.59 8.85 14.93
N VAL A 42 -0.68 7.94 14.54
CA VAL A 42 -1.07 6.70 13.83
C VAL A 42 -2.05 5.89 14.68
N ARG A 43 -1.77 5.72 15.97
CA ARG A 43 -2.64 4.97 16.88
C ARG A 43 -4.01 5.62 17.02
N ILE A 44 -4.05 6.93 17.26
CA ILE A 44 -5.32 7.66 17.43
C ILE A 44 -6.18 7.53 16.17
N LEU A 45 -5.57 7.71 15.00
CA LEU A 45 -6.29 7.67 13.73
C LEU A 45 -6.75 6.25 13.37
N THR A 46 -5.95 5.23 13.67
CA THR A 46 -6.29 3.83 13.36
C THR A 46 -7.17 3.16 14.42
N ALA A 47 -7.33 3.78 15.59
CA ALA A 47 -8.25 3.34 16.64
C ALA A 47 -9.72 3.68 16.33
N ILE A 48 -9.99 4.56 15.35
CA ILE A 48 -11.35 4.94 14.96
C ILE A 48 -11.93 3.85 14.04
N PRO A 49 -12.96 3.10 14.47
CA PRO A 49 -13.47 1.97 13.71
C PRO A 49 -14.36 2.35 12.51
N ALA A 50 -14.72 3.64 12.39
CA ALA A 50 -15.70 4.11 11.42
C ALA A 50 -15.17 4.15 9.97
N GLU A 51 -13.88 4.44 9.78
CA GLU A 51 -13.22 4.45 8.47
C GLU A 51 -11.79 3.91 8.62
N PRO A 52 -11.54 2.62 8.32
CA PRO A 52 -10.19 2.07 8.41
C PRO A 52 -9.31 2.65 7.30
N PHE A 53 -8.06 2.98 7.64
CA PHE A 53 -7.03 3.25 6.63
C PHE A 53 -6.75 1.96 5.86
N ASP A 54 -6.68 2.06 4.54
CA ASP A 54 -6.37 0.91 3.69
C ASP A 54 -4.86 0.62 3.70
N VAL A 55 -4.06 1.68 3.70
CA VAL A 55 -2.60 1.62 3.58
C VAL A 55 -1.92 2.45 4.66
N LEU A 56 -0.91 1.90 5.31
CA LEU A 56 0.00 2.60 6.20
C LEU A 56 1.43 2.49 5.66
N ILE A 57 2.07 3.62 5.40
CA ILE A 57 3.49 3.72 5.05
C ILE A 57 4.21 4.34 6.24
N ILE A 58 5.08 3.60 6.91
CA ILE A 58 5.68 4.03 8.18
C ILE A 58 7.20 3.80 8.20
N HIS A 59 7.93 4.80 8.70
CA HIS A 59 9.35 4.68 8.97
C HIS A 59 9.61 3.68 10.10
N ALA A 60 10.55 2.74 9.93
CA ALA A 60 10.81 1.69 10.91
C ALA A 60 11.19 2.23 12.31
N GLY A 61 11.88 3.37 12.36
CA GLY A 61 12.24 4.04 13.62
C GLY A 61 11.03 4.46 14.47
N LEU A 62 9.88 4.77 13.85
CA LEU A 62 8.65 5.08 14.58
C LEU A 62 7.97 3.81 15.13
N MET A 63 8.14 2.67 14.45
CA MET A 63 7.60 1.39 14.91
C MET A 63 8.42 0.80 16.07
N ALA A 64 9.74 1.01 16.10
CA ALA A 64 10.60 0.53 17.17
C ALA A 64 10.29 1.18 18.53
N GLN A 65 9.69 2.37 18.53
CA GLN A 65 9.25 3.05 19.75
C GLN A 65 7.93 2.49 20.30
N ALA A 66 7.26 1.60 19.57
CA ALA A 66 5.96 1.05 19.92
C ALA A 66 6.09 -0.34 20.58
N TYR A 67 5.80 -0.42 21.88
CA TYR A 67 5.67 -1.69 22.62
C TYR A 67 4.26 -2.31 22.57
N GLU A 68 3.33 -1.62 21.88
CA GLU A 68 1.88 -1.75 22.00
C GLU A 68 1.25 -2.33 20.71
N PRO A 69 -0.03 -2.80 20.74
CA PRO A 69 -0.60 -3.56 19.64
C PRO A 69 -0.62 -2.78 18.32
N GLN A 70 -0.33 -3.51 17.25
CA GLN A 70 -0.19 -2.96 15.90
C GLN A 70 -1.49 -2.32 15.41
N PRO A 71 -1.40 -1.18 14.70
CA PRO A 71 -2.58 -0.48 14.19
C PRO A 71 -3.38 -1.39 13.24
N GLN A 72 -4.72 -1.31 13.31
CA GLN A 72 -5.62 -2.10 12.45
C GLN A 72 -5.67 -1.52 11.03
N VAL A 73 -4.64 -1.80 10.25
CA VAL A 73 -4.52 -1.37 8.85
C VAL A 73 -4.40 -2.59 7.95
N ARG A 74 -5.04 -2.54 6.78
CA ARG A 74 -5.08 -3.67 5.85
C ARG A 74 -3.73 -3.96 5.21
N HIS A 75 -3.04 -2.93 4.75
CA HIS A 75 -1.75 -3.04 4.07
C HIS A 75 -0.72 -2.12 4.75
N VAL A 76 0.45 -2.65 5.06
CA VAL A 76 1.51 -1.90 5.75
C VAL A 76 2.83 -2.00 4.99
N LEU A 77 3.40 -0.84 4.66
CA LEU A 77 4.74 -0.69 4.12
C LEU A 77 5.66 -0.10 5.20
N VAL A 78 6.67 -0.86 5.62
CA VAL A 78 7.68 -0.39 6.58
C VAL A 78 9.01 -0.20 5.87
N TYR A 79 9.52 1.03 5.88
CA TYR A 79 10.76 1.39 5.18
C TYR A 79 11.87 1.81 6.16
N GLU A 80 13.12 1.84 5.68
CA GLU A 80 14.35 1.92 6.51
C GLU A 80 14.42 0.87 7.63
N HIS A 81 13.88 -0.33 7.37
CA HIS A 81 13.91 -1.38 8.36
C HIS A 81 15.31 -2.02 8.45
N LEU A 82 16.18 -1.50 9.31
CA LEU A 82 17.30 -2.27 9.87
C LEU A 82 16.71 -3.35 10.78
N ASP A 83 17.13 -4.61 10.64
CA ASP A 83 16.56 -5.78 11.34
C ASP A 83 16.48 -5.60 12.88
N LEU A 84 15.39 -4.98 13.33
CA LEU A 84 14.93 -4.98 14.70
C LEU A 84 13.81 -6.01 14.77
N GLY A 85 14.04 -7.07 15.54
CA GLY A 85 13.24 -8.29 15.58
C GLY A 85 11.73 -8.06 15.62
N ALA A 86 10.99 -8.99 15.02
CA ALA A 86 9.55 -8.90 14.83
C ALA A 86 8.79 -8.68 16.16
N PRO A 87 8.04 -7.56 16.33
CA PRO A 87 7.05 -7.50 17.38
C PRO A 87 5.82 -8.32 16.92
N GLY A 88 5.52 -9.36 17.70
CA GLY A 88 4.35 -10.21 17.51
C GLY A 88 3.06 -9.42 17.70
N GLY A 89 2.23 -9.39 16.67
CA GLY A 89 0.95 -8.71 16.66
C GLY A 89 0.14 -9.13 15.43
N VAL A 90 -1.13 -8.73 15.40
CA VAL A 90 -2.09 -9.07 14.33
C VAL A 90 -1.46 -8.81 12.96
N THR A 91 -1.32 -9.86 12.15
CA THR A 91 -0.70 -9.75 10.84
C THR A 91 -1.62 -8.97 9.90
N PRO A 92 -1.18 -7.84 9.32
CA PRO A 92 -1.93 -7.16 8.27
C PRO A 92 -2.05 -8.09 7.05
N ALA A 93 -3.04 -7.85 6.18
CA ALA A 93 -3.25 -8.68 4.99
C ALA A 93 -2.03 -8.68 4.07
N VAL A 94 -1.30 -7.57 3.99
CA VAL A 94 0.00 -7.47 3.31
C VAL A 94 0.96 -6.62 4.14
N ARG A 95 2.15 -7.16 4.44
CA ARG A 95 3.28 -6.43 5.04
C ARG A 95 4.47 -6.49 4.11
N VAL A 96 4.94 -5.34 3.65
CA VAL A 96 6.17 -5.22 2.86
C VAL A 96 7.21 -4.46 3.68
N ARG A 97 8.44 -4.98 3.71
CA ARG A 97 9.59 -4.35 4.37
C ARG A 97 10.59 -3.91 3.31
N LEU A 98 10.99 -2.65 3.33
CA LEU A 98 11.98 -2.09 2.40
C LEU A 98 13.28 -1.75 3.14
N PRO A 99 14.44 -2.24 2.65
CA PRO A 99 15.76 -1.84 3.15
C PRO A 99 16.15 -0.49 2.53
N GLY A 100 15.65 0.61 3.11
CA GLY A 100 15.95 1.98 2.69
C GLY A 100 14.71 2.83 2.46
N VAL A 101 14.90 4.06 1.98
CA VAL A 101 13.83 5.01 1.65
C VAL A 101 13.04 4.50 0.43
N PRO A 102 11.70 4.60 0.42
CA PRO A 102 10.90 4.19 -0.73
C PRO A 102 11.21 5.06 -1.95
N ASP A 103 11.52 4.40 -3.08
CA ASP A 103 11.62 5.01 -4.39
C ASP A 103 10.33 4.79 -5.21
N HIS A 104 10.27 5.38 -6.41
CA HIS A 104 9.04 5.36 -7.20
C HIS A 104 8.65 3.93 -7.62
N VAL A 105 9.64 3.11 -7.97
CA VAL A 105 9.45 1.74 -8.45
C VAL A 105 8.94 0.83 -7.32
N ASN A 106 9.53 0.93 -6.13
CA ASN A 106 9.11 0.15 -4.98
C ASN A 106 7.69 0.53 -4.53
N LEU A 107 7.37 1.83 -4.57
CA LEU A 107 6.04 2.31 -4.23
C LEU A 107 5.00 1.87 -5.27
N GLU A 108 5.33 1.91 -6.56
CA GLU A 108 4.49 1.40 -7.65
C GLU A 108 4.21 -0.09 -7.47
N HIS A 109 5.25 -0.92 -7.30
CA HIS A 109 5.09 -2.36 -7.06
C HIS A 109 4.27 -2.66 -5.80
N PHE A 110 4.46 -1.89 -4.73
CA PHE A 110 3.64 -2.05 -3.53
C PHE A 110 2.17 -1.73 -3.81
N MET A 111 1.90 -0.63 -4.51
CA MET A 111 0.53 -0.26 -4.87
C MET A 111 -0.10 -1.24 -5.87
N ASP A 112 0.66 -1.89 -6.75
CA ASP A 112 0.14 -2.96 -7.61
C ASP A 112 -0.32 -4.19 -6.81
N ILE A 113 0.29 -4.46 -5.65
CA ILE A 113 -0.14 -5.53 -4.74
C ILE A 113 -1.39 -5.13 -3.96
N VAL A 114 -1.45 -3.87 -3.51
CA VAL A 114 -2.58 -3.32 -2.74
C VAL A 114 -3.82 -3.13 -3.61
N ASP A 115 -3.63 -2.62 -4.82
CA ASP A 115 -4.66 -2.28 -5.79
C ASP A 115 -4.35 -2.95 -7.13
N PRO A 116 -4.48 -4.29 -7.21
CA PRO A 116 -4.28 -5.00 -8.46
C PRO A 116 -5.33 -4.54 -9.47
N CYS A 117 -4.88 -3.78 -10.45
CA CYS A 117 -5.70 -3.21 -11.51
C CYS A 117 -6.67 -4.26 -12.09
N GLU A 118 -7.99 -4.08 -11.88
CA GLU A 118 -9.03 -5.03 -12.34
C GLU A 118 -8.94 -5.36 -13.84
N THR A 119 -8.30 -4.51 -14.65
CA THR A 119 -8.06 -4.77 -16.08
C THR A 119 -7.27 -6.06 -16.34
N ALA A 120 -6.41 -6.52 -15.41
CA ALA A 120 -5.73 -7.81 -15.54
C ALA A 120 -6.67 -9.01 -15.31
N HIS A 121 -7.76 -8.82 -14.56
CA HIS A 121 -8.82 -9.83 -14.35
C HIS A 121 -9.89 -9.75 -15.46
N GLY A 122 -10.24 -8.53 -15.92
CA GLY A 122 -11.22 -8.29 -16.98
C GLY A 122 -10.77 -8.78 -18.37
N LEU A 123 -9.47 -8.75 -18.67
CA LEU A 123 -8.92 -9.34 -19.91
C LEU A 123 -9.01 -10.88 -19.94
N ARG A 124 -9.20 -11.55 -18.80
CA ARG A 124 -9.41 -13.01 -18.74
C ARG A 124 -10.88 -13.43 -18.89
N VAL A 125 -11.82 -12.47 -18.87
CA VAL A 125 -13.27 -12.73 -18.85
C VAL A 125 -13.98 -11.89 -19.93
N LEU A 126 -13.47 -11.92 -21.16
CA LEU A 126 -14.29 -11.57 -22.33
C LEU A 126 -14.72 -12.88 -23.00
N PRO A 127 -15.96 -13.36 -22.77
CA PRO A 127 -16.45 -14.61 -23.35
C PRO A 127 -16.35 -14.64 -24.87
N TRP A 128 -16.58 -13.49 -25.52
CA TRP A 128 -16.54 -13.34 -26.98
C TRP A 128 -15.15 -13.55 -27.59
N LEU A 129 -14.07 -13.34 -26.83
CA LEU A 129 -12.70 -13.49 -27.31
C LEU A 129 -12.26 -14.96 -27.35
N ARG A 130 -12.86 -15.82 -26.49
CA ARG A 130 -12.69 -17.29 -26.54
C ARG A 130 -13.44 -17.93 -27.72
N GLU A 131 -14.54 -17.32 -28.14
CA GLU A 131 -15.33 -17.78 -29.29
C GLU A 131 -14.52 -17.65 -30.59
N LEU A 132 -13.82 -16.52 -30.76
CA LEU A 132 -13.02 -16.22 -31.96
C LEU A 132 -11.78 -17.13 -32.09
N SER A 133 -11.16 -17.53 -30.98
CA SER A 133 -10.02 -18.47 -31.02
C SER A 133 -10.41 -19.90 -31.36
N ARG A 134 -11.71 -20.24 -31.36
CA ARG A 134 -12.22 -21.58 -31.68
C ARG A 134 -12.65 -21.74 -33.13
N MET A 135 -12.62 -20.68 -33.94
CA MET A 135 -12.91 -20.81 -35.36
C MET A 135 -11.75 -21.53 -36.05
N PRO A 136 -11.97 -22.69 -36.69
CA PRO A 136 -10.93 -23.35 -37.44
C PRO A 136 -10.52 -22.45 -38.61
N VAL A 137 -9.24 -22.12 -38.69
CA VAL A 137 -8.64 -21.53 -39.89
C VAL A 137 -8.88 -22.52 -41.02
N ALA A 138 -9.80 -22.18 -41.92
CA ALA A 138 -9.99 -22.92 -43.15
C ALA A 138 -8.69 -22.86 -43.95
N ARG A 139 -7.96 -23.98 -43.99
CA ARG A 139 -6.82 -24.17 -44.88
C ARG A 139 -7.36 -24.19 -46.31
N ALA A 140 -6.95 -23.21 -47.11
CA ALA A 140 -6.98 -23.27 -48.56
C ALA A 140 -5.77 -24.09 -49.06
#